data_AF-A0A7Y5RQQ9-F1
#
_entry.id   AF-A0A7Y5RQQ9-F1
#
_cell.length_a   1.000
_cell.length_b   1.000
_cell.length_c   1.000
_cell.angle_alpha   90.00
_cell.angle_beta   90.00
_cell.angle_gamma   90.00
#
_symmetry.space_group_name_H-M   'P 1'
#
loop_
_entity.id
_entity.type
_entity.pdbx_description
1 polymer ?
#
loop_
_entity_poly.entity_id
_entity_poly.type
_entity_poly.pdbx_seq_one_letter_code
_entity_poly.pdbx_strand_id
1 'polypeptide(L)'
;MRQFTIAIVTFLFVGCQSTGGGPGGFVGERIDDAAVIESSSADSDKINGMIDALGGAEAEGERSRLVHDLIAAGKSALPYLRRAGAQTRDARLSLDLLYIESQIESAGSAGEDSEIDPPTQAAAMQPTKEAIDSAYGIEGHFDDDGSYDTSAVDQFVKVRFGQAYRAFHNGDRDTAIRLCEAILVLAPQSRYRRQVQQLLYDARTSEQQERVLAGRMSFDRDVVQYSDDGKLTVPLGLRITLKNMSGNNVDLDFGDGSKERGTSLLSLSIQLTEEDARGSRRSYEVKTSVELTGEKISLVPGQSAQVSRTLQDLGSLPQADAGDITWRTVLSVSGNLRLPLLKNGDERSTQPVLLSGAQLTVFPKDFPLDEARKDPVAFLTTRLSENDPVNIVLCAALIKASEQRVVLDLLLADDLAQAGNAMRRARLAAASRLSGENHGNDAEAWQKWWKDNRFRYES
;
A
#
# COMPACT_ATOMS: atom_id res chain seq x y z
N MET A 1 51.96 15.95 -14.27
CA MET A 1 51.45 16.26 -15.61
C MET A 1 50.85 15.00 -16.19
N ARG A 2 49.57 15.05 -16.53
CA ARG A 2 48.79 13.94 -17.10
C ARG A 2 49.09 13.84 -18.61
N GLN A 3 49.24 12.63 -19.14
CA GLN A 3 48.99 12.37 -20.55
C GLN A 3 47.93 11.26 -20.66
N PHE A 4 46.85 11.63 -21.34
CA PHE A 4 45.69 10.82 -21.67
C PHE A 4 46.01 9.98 -22.92
N THR A 5 45.63 8.70 -22.88
CA THR A 5 45.50 7.88 -24.09
C THR A 5 44.02 7.76 -24.40
N ILE A 6 43.62 8.35 -25.53
CA ILE A 6 42.25 8.35 -26.08
C ILE A 6 42.13 7.12 -27.00
N ALA A 7 41.14 6.26 -26.73
CA ALA A 7 40.71 5.23 -27.67
C ALA A 7 39.42 5.69 -28.37
N ILE A 8 39.50 5.76 -29.69
CA ILE A 8 38.43 6.09 -30.63
C ILE A 8 37.64 4.82 -30.93
N VAL A 9 36.32 4.83 -30.80
CA VAL A 9 35.44 3.84 -31.42
C VAL A 9 34.31 4.56 -32.15
N THR A 10 34.30 4.33 -33.46
CA THR A 10 33.39 4.85 -34.47
C THR A 10 32.05 4.10 -34.42
N PHE A 11 30.93 4.82 -34.35
CA PHE A 11 29.59 4.28 -34.64
C PHE A 11 29.20 4.64 -36.07
N LEU A 12 28.88 3.61 -36.87
CA LEU A 12 28.26 3.73 -38.19
C LEU A 12 26.74 3.52 -38.02
N PHE A 13 25.99 4.52 -38.45
CA PHE A 13 24.53 4.50 -38.66
C PHE A 13 24.18 3.86 -40.02
N VAL A 14 22.88 3.62 -40.21
CA VAL A 14 22.09 3.28 -41.45
C VAL A 14 21.41 1.91 -41.28
N GLY A 15 20.10 1.73 -41.45
CA GLY A 15 19.05 2.62 -41.95
C GLY A 15 17.67 1.95 -41.95
N CYS A 16 16.68 2.80 -42.19
CA CYS A 16 15.22 2.58 -42.34
C CYS A 16 14.84 1.48 -43.35
N GLN A 17 13.69 0.81 -43.16
CA GLN A 17 12.59 0.80 -44.15
C GLN A 17 11.29 0.13 -43.66
N SER A 18 10.18 0.77 -44.05
CA SER A 18 8.77 0.37 -43.96
C SER A 18 8.33 -0.53 -45.11
N THR A 19 7.23 -1.26 -44.94
CA THR A 19 6.12 -1.62 -45.88
C THR A 19 5.47 -2.91 -45.31
N GLY A 20 4.18 -3.22 -45.33
CA GLY A 20 2.98 -2.69 -45.97
C GLY A 20 2.02 -3.87 -46.25
N GLY A 21 0.71 -3.69 -46.05
CA GLY A 21 -0.38 -4.58 -46.52
C GLY A 21 -0.83 -5.69 -45.55
N GLY A 22 -2.12 -5.96 -45.31
CA GLY A 22 -3.36 -5.60 -45.99
C GLY A 22 -4.59 -6.17 -45.24
N PRO A 23 -5.81 -6.01 -45.76
CA PRO A 23 -7.04 -5.83 -44.99
C PRO A 23 -7.94 -7.08 -44.89
N GLY A 24 -8.72 -7.17 -43.81
CA GLY A 24 -9.82 -8.14 -43.68
C GLY A 24 -10.90 -7.56 -42.78
N GLY A 25 -12.02 -7.14 -43.38
CA GLY A 25 -13.20 -6.67 -42.65
C GLY A 25 -14.10 -7.81 -42.20
N PHE A 26 -14.83 -7.61 -41.10
CA PHE A 26 -16.09 -8.28 -40.86
C PHE A 26 -17.06 -7.36 -40.09
N VAL A 27 -18.28 -7.37 -40.63
CA VAL A 27 -19.59 -6.93 -40.09
C VAL A 27 -19.71 -7.38 -38.62
N GLY A 28 -20.10 -6.58 -37.62
CA GLY A 28 -21.28 -5.74 -37.53
C GLY A 28 -22.29 -6.43 -36.62
N GLU A 29 -22.19 -6.24 -35.30
CA GLU A 29 -23.31 -6.46 -34.38
C GLU A 29 -23.12 -5.59 -33.14
N ARG A 30 -24.01 -4.60 -32.99
CA ARG A 30 -24.18 -3.79 -31.77
C ARG A 30 -24.89 -4.68 -30.74
N ILE A 31 -24.29 -4.84 -29.58
CA ILE A 31 -25.00 -5.22 -28.36
C ILE A 31 -24.74 -4.10 -27.37
N ASP A 32 -25.74 -3.22 -27.25
CA ASP A 32 -25.89 -2.29 -26.15
C ASP A 32 -26.27 -3.11 -24.91
N ASP A 33 -25.39 -3.17 -23.91
CA ASP A 33 -25.76 -3.54 -22.54
C ASP A 33 -24.76 -2.89 -21.57
N ALA A 34 -24.90 -1.58 -21.44
CA ALA A 34 -24.33 -0.81 -20.35
C ALA A 34 -25.37 -0.72 -19.23
N ALA A 35 -25.32 -1.63 -18.26
CA ALA A 35 -25.93 -1.38 -16.95
C ALA A 35 -24.97 -0.47 -16.16
N VAL A 36 -24.93 0.81 -16.55
CA VAL A 36 -24.37 1.87 -15.70
C VAL A 36 -25.33 2.01 -14.54
N ILE A 37 -24.90 1.60 -13.35
CA ILE A 37 -25.53 2.06 -12.11
C ILE A 37 -25.18 3.56 -12.02
N GLU A 38 -26.02 4.41 -12.60
CA GLU A 38 -25.95 5.85 -12.40
C GLU A 38 -26.30 6.13 -10.94
N SER A 39 -25.30 6.14 -10.05
CA SER A 39 -25.43 6.86 -8.79
C SER A 39 -25.60 8.33 -9.15
N SER A 40 -26.71 8.96 -8.76
CA SER A 40 -26.96 10.36 -9.06
C SER A 40 -25.79 11.22 -8.57
N SER A 41 -25.35 12.22 -9.34
CA SER A 41 -24.27 13.12 -8.92
C SER A 41 -24.55 13.82 -7.58
N ALA A 42 -25.83 13.95 -7.21
CA ALA A 42 -26.25 14.47 -5.93
C ALA A 42 -25.89 13.55 -4.75
N ASP A 43 -25.91 12.23 -4.95
CA ASP A 43 -25.54 11.26 -3.92
C ASP A 43 -24.02 11.20 -3.72
N SER A 44 -23.25 11.33 -4.81
CA SER A 44 -21.78 11.40 -4.72
C SER A 44 -21.30 12.65 -3.98
N ASP A 45 -21.90 13.81 -4.27
CA ASP A 45 -21.53 15.08 -3.62
C ASP A 45 -21.91 15.07 -2.14
N LYS A 46 -23.05 14.46 -1.81
CA LYS A 46 -23.48 14.27 -0.42
C LYS A 46 -22.53 13.35 0.35
N ILE A 47 -22.10 12.23 -0.23
CA ILE A 47 -21.18 11.29 0.43
C ILE A 47 -19.80 11.92 0.63
N ASN A 48 -19.25 12.60 -0.39
CA ASN A 48 -17.99 13.32 -0.24
C ASN A 48 -18.09 14.43 0.80
N GLY A 49 -19.18 15.21 0.82
CA GLY A 49 -19.41 16.22 1.84
C GLY A 49 -19.50 15.67 3.26
N MET A 50 -20.08 14.47 3.45
CA MET A 50 -20.08 13.79 4.74
C MET A 50 -18.68 13.31 5.16
N ILE A 51 -17.86 12.84 4.21
CA ILE A 51 -16.46 12.45 4.46
C ILE A 51 -15.63 13.67 4.87
N ASP A 52 -15.79 14.80 4.17
CA ASP A 52 -15.09 16.05 4.48
C ASP A 52 -15.51 16.59 5.86
N ALA A 53 -16.82 16.57 6.16
CA ALA A 53 -17.34 16.94 7.47
C ALA A 53 -16.79 16.03 8.58
N LEU A 54 -16.66 14.72 8.32
CA LEU A 54 -16.08 13.77 9.27
C LEU A 54 -14.59 14.08 9.55
N GLY A 55 -13.86 14.55 8.53
CA GLY A 55 -12.48 15.02 8.69
C GLY A 55 -12.36 16.28 9.54
N GLY A 56 -13.35 17.17 9.48
CA GLY A 56 -13.40 18.43 10.26
C GLY A 56 -14.06 18.33 11.63
N ALA A 57 -14.73 17.23 11.97
CA ALA A 57 -15.49 17.10 13.21
C ALA A 57 -14.58 16.96 14.45
N GLU A 58 -14.56 18.01 15.30
CA GLU A 58 -13.83 18.03 16.57
C GLU A 58 -14.64 17.40 17.73
N ALA A 59 -15.97 17.55 17.71
CA ALA A 59 -16.85 17.02 18.75
C ALA A 59 -17.21 15.55 18.51
N GLU A 60 -17.01 14.71 19.52
CA GLU A 60 -17.22 13.25 19.41
C GLU A 60 -18.67 12.87 19.06
N GLY A 61 -19.66 13.63 19.55
CA GLY A 61 -21.06 13.39 19.23
C GLY A 61 -21.42 13.68 17.77
N GLU A 62 -20.83 14.71 17.18
CA GLU A 62 -21.00 15.05 15.76
C GLU A 62 -20.30 14.01 14.87
N ARG A 63 -19.09 13.62 15.26
CA ARG A 63 -18.31 12.59 14.58
C ARG A 63 -19.03 11.24 14.57
N SER A 64 -19.55 10.80 15.72
CA SER A 64 -20.31 9.55 15.83
C SER A 64 -21.57 9.57 14.96
N ARG A 65 -22.27 10.70 14.89
CA ARG A 65 -23.42 10.88 13.99
C ARG A 65 -23.02 10.73 12.52
N LEU A 66 -21.96 11.41 12.07
CA LEU A 66 -21.48 11.33 10.69
C LEU A 66 -21.02 9.91 10.31
N VAL A 67 -20.38 9.19 11.23
CA VAL A 67 -20.05 7.77 11.06
C VAL A 67 -21.31 6.93 10.84
N HIS A 68 -22.35 7.12 11.67
CA HIS A 68 -23.62 6.42 11.50
C HIS A 68 -24.33 6.76 10.19
N ASP A 69 -24.35 8.04 9.80
CA ASP A 69 -24.96 8.49 8.55
C ASP A 69 -24.23 7.90 7.32
N LEU A 70 -22.90 7.79 7.37
CA LEU A 70 -22.09 7.14 6.33
C LEU A 70 -22.29 5.62 6.29
N ILE A 71 -22.44 4.95 7.43
CA ILE A 71 -22.80 3.52 7.48
C ILE A 71 -24.19 3.30 6.87
N ALA A 72 -25.16 4.17 7.19
CA ALA A 72 -26.53 4.09 6.67
C ALA A 72 -26.61 4.30 5.15
N ALA A 73 -25.65 5.00 4.54
CA ALA A 73 -25.54 5.11 3.08
C ALA A 73 -25.19 3.76 2.41
N GLY A 74 -24.70 2.78 3.17
CA GLY A 74 -24.54 1.39 2.72
C GLY A 74 -23.52 1.21 1.60
N LYS A 75 -23.68 0.13 0.80
CA LYS A 75 -22.71 -0.28 -0.24
C LYS A 75 -22.38 0.84 -1.25
N SER A 76 -23.31 1.78 -1.46
CA SER A 76 -23.11 2.93 -2.36
C SER A 76 -21.97 3.86 -1.94
N ALA A 77 -21.63 3.91 -0.64
CA ALA A 77 -20.56 4.76 -0.11
C ALA A 77 -19.15 4.15 -0.27
N LEU A 78 -19.03 2.83 -0.45
CA LEU A 78 -17.73 2.12 -0.45
C LEU A 78 -16.70 2.68 -1.46
N PRO A 79 -17.04 3.00 -2.72
CA PRO A 79 -16.07 3.55 -3.67
C PRO A 79 -15.47 4.89 -3.20
N TYR A 80 -16.29 5.72 -2.54
CA TYR A 80 -15.90 7.04 -2.03
C TYR A 80 -15.06 6.91 -0.75
N LEU A 81 -15.47 6.04 0.17
CA LEU A 81 -14.74 5.75 1.41
C LEU A 81 -13.34 5.21 1.13
N ARG A 82 -13.21 4.25 0.19
CA ARG A 82 -11.92 3.67 -0.21
C ARG A 82 -11.01 4.72 -0.87
N ARG A 83 -11.57 5.57 -1.73
CA ARG A 83 -10.82 6.67 -2.37
C ARG A 83 -10.32 7.67 -1.32
N ALA A 84 -11.18 8.13 -0.43
CA ALA A 84 -10.83 9.06 0.63
C ALA A 84 -9.82 8.44 1.62
N GLY A 85 -9.99 7.17 1.96
CA GLY A 85 -9.07 6.42 2.82
C GLY A 85 -7.66 6.31 2.24
N ALA A 86 -7.54 6.15 0.92
CA ALA A 86 -6.25 6.13 0.23
C ALA A 86 -5.56 7.51 0.15
N GLN A 87 -6.34 8.59 0.17
CA GLN A 87 -5.84 9.97 0.02
C GLN A 87 -5.56 10.66 1.35
N THR A 88 -6.27 10.28 2.41
CA THR A 88 -6.19 10.98 3.70
C THR A 88 -4.90 10.67 4.46
N ARG A 89 -4.25 11.75 4.94
CA ARG A 89 -3.11 11.67 5.86
C ARG A 89 -3.55 11.71 7.33
N ASP A 90 -4.81 12.09 7.61
CA ASP A 90 -5.35 12.08 8.95
C ASP A 90 -5.59 10.64 9.42
N ALA A 91 -4.83 10.25 10.45
CA ALA A 91 -4.91 8.92 11.04
C ALA A 91 -6.28 8.64 11.67
N ARG A 92 -6.94 9.65 12.24
CA ARG A 92 -8.23 9.50 12.90
C ARG A 92 -9.34 9.31 11.86
N LEU A 93 -9.39 10.17 10.84
CA LEU A 93 -10.31 10.01 9.71
C LEU A 93 -10.11 8.66 9.01
N SER A 94 -8.86 8.26 8.74
CA SER A 94 -8.59 6.96 8.10
C SER A 94 -9.14 5.78 8.90
N LEU A 95 -9.03 5.78 10.22
CA LEU A 95 -9.59 4.73 11.08
C LEU A 95 -11.12 4.76 11.11
N ASP A 96 -11.73 5.94 11.01
CA ASP A 96 -13.18 6.04 10.89
C ASP A 96 -13.68 5.51 9.55
N LEU A 97 -13.01 5.84 8.45
CA LEU A 97 -13.36 5.32 7.12
C LEU A 97 -13.22 3.80 7.05
N LEU A 98 -12.15 3.23 7.63
CA LEU A 98 -11.98 1.77 7.76
C LEU A 98 -13.08 1.12 8.62
N TYR A 99 -13.51 1.80 9.69
CA TYR A 99 -14.62 1.33 10.52
C TYR A 99 -15.93 1.32 9.75
N ILE A 100 -16.26 2.42 9.07
CA ILE A 100 -17.47 2.54 8.26
C ILE A 100 -17.49 1.46 7.16
N GLU A 101 -16.39 1.29 6.42
CA GLU A 101 -16.24 0.27 5.39
C GLU A 101 -16.52 -1.13 5.95
N SER A 102 -15.87 -1.49 7.06
CA SER A 102 -16.08 -2.79 7.71
C SER A 102 -17.54 -3.00 8.13
N GLN A 103 -18.21 -1.98 8.67
CA GLN A 103 -19.60 -2.09 9.12
C GLN A 103 -20.57 -2.26 7.94
N ILE A 104 -20.35 -1.54 6.84
CA ILE A 104 -21.15 -1.66 5.61
C ILE A 104 -21.00 -3.06 5.01
N GLU A 105 -19.77 -3.57 4.94
CA GLU A 105 -19.48 -4.91 4.39
C GLU A 105 -20.07 -6.03 5.26
N SER A 106 -20.01 -5.89 6.59
CA SER A 106 -20.64 -6.83 7.52
C SER A 106 -22.17 -6.83 7.41
N ALA A 107 -22.80 -5.66 7.25
CA ALA A 107 -24.25 -5.54 7.07
C ALA A 107 -24.73 -6.13 5.72
N GLY A 108 -23.94 -6.00 4.66
CA GLY A 108 -24.24 -6.53 3.33
C GLY A 108 -24.12 -8.06 3.19
N SER A 109 -23.55 -8.74 4.19
CA SER A 109 -23.32 -10.20 4.18
C SER A 109 -24.51 -11.01 4.70
N ALA A 110 -25.52 -10.35 5.28
CA ALA A 110 -26.62 -11.00 5.99
C ALA A 110 -27.96 -11.05 5.23
N GLY A 111 -28.04 -10.59 3.96
CA GLY A 111 -29.33 -10.30 3.34
C GLY A 111 -29.51 -10.45 1.83
N GLU A 112 -28.59 -11.01 1.06
CA GLU A 112 -28.81 -11.22 -0.39
C GLU A 112 -28.69 -12.70 -0.75
N ASP A 113 -29.85 -13.35 -0.76
CA ASP A 113 -30.08 -14.70 -1.24
C ASP A 113 -30.03 -14.74 -2.78
N SER A 114 -29.24 -15.68 -3.30
CA SER A 114 -29.53 -16.51 -4.47
C SER A 114 -30.12 -15.88 -5.74
N GLU A 115 -29.25 -15.45 -6.66
CA GLU A 115 -29.42 -15.72 -8.11
C GLU A 115 -28.04 -15.67 -8.80
N ILE A 116 -27.43 -16.85 -8.99
CA ILE A 116 -26.25 -17.00 -9.85
C ILE A 116 -26.73 -17.69 -11.11
N ASP A 117 -26.93 -16.93 -12.17
CA ASP A 117 -26.86 -17.45 -13.52
C ASP A 117 -25.40 -17.86 -13.84
N PRO A 118 -25.18 -19.01 -14.49
CA PRO A 118 -23.82 -19.51 -14.74
C PRO A 118 -23.14 -18.66 -15.82
N PRO A 119 -21.87 -18.22 -15.64
CA PRO A 119 -21.15 -17.58 -16.72
C PRO A 119 -20.79 -18.63 -17.78
N THR A 120 -21.12 -18.25 -19.01
CA THR A 120 -20.82 -18.97 -20.24
C THR A 120 -19.30 -18.96 -20.49
N GLN A 121 -18.81 -20.06 -21.02
CA GLN A 121 -17.40 -20.42 -21.21
C GLN A 121 -16.58 -19.35 -21.96
N ALA A 122 -15.49 -18.90 -21.33
CA ALA A 122 -14.30 -18.42 -22.03
C ALA A 122 -13.16 -19.41 -21.76
N ALA A 123 -12.61 -19.96 -22.84
CA ALA A 123 -11.64 -21.04 -22.87
C ALA A 123 -10.37 -20.76 -22.04
N ALA A 124 -10.27 -21.39 -20.87
CA ALA A 124 -8.98 -21.60 -20.21
C ALA A 124 -8.33 -22.82 -20.85
N MET A 125 -7.21 -22.58 -21.54
CA MET A 125 -6.34 -23.59 -22.14
C MET A 125 -6.04 -24.69 -21.11
N GLN A 126 -6.36 -25.94 -21.45
CA GLN A 126 -5.85 -27.10 -20.73
C GLN A 126 -4.31 -27.09 -20.82
N PRO A 127 -3.57 -27.19 -19.70
CA PRO A 127 -2.12 -27.33 -19.76
C PRO A 127 -1.78 -28.62 -20.50
N THR A 128 -0.92 -28.50 -21.52
CA THR A 128 -0.45 -29.64 -22.30
C THR A 128 0.39 -30.58 -21.42
N LYS A 129 0.29 -31.89 -21.74
CA LYS A 129 0.92 -33.02 -21.04
C LYS A 129 2.42 -32.79 -20.71
N GLU A 130 3.13 -32.11 -21.60
CA GLU A 130 4.56 -31.79 -21.48
C GLU A 130 4.88 -30.75 -20.39
N ALA A 131 3.96 -29.85 -20.07
CA ALA A 131 4.15 -28.82 -19.04
C ALA A 131 4.01 -29.40 -17.61
N ILE A 132 3.26 -30.49 -17.46
CA ILE A 132 3.06 -31.18 -16.17
C ILE A 132 4.24 -32.13 -15.90
N ASP A 133 4.70 -32.86 -16.92
CA ASP A 133 5.81 -33.81 -16.81
C ASP A 133 7.15 -33.12 -16.50
N SER A 134 7.38 -31.91 -17.05
CA SER A 134 8.62 -31.14 -16.82
C SER A 134 8.71 -30.47 -15.45
N ALA A 135 7.60 -30.26 -14.75
CA ALA A 135 7.58 -29.50 -13.50
C ALA A 135 7.74 -30.36 -12.24
N TYR A 136 7.42 -31.67 -12.29
CA TYR A 136 7.28 -32.47 -11.07
C TYR A 136 7.85 -33.89 -11.07
N GLY A 137 8.45 -34.39 -12.16
CA GLY A 137 9.14 -35.70 -12.13
C GLY A 137 8.26 -36.86 -11.65
N ILE A 138 6.97 -36.82 -11.98
CA ILE A 138 6.00 -37.85 -11.60
C ILE A 138 5.96 -38.86 -12.73
N GLU A 139 6.67 -39.98 -12.58
CA GLU A 139 6.50 -41.14 -13.45
C GLU A 139 5.08 -41.70 -13.28
N GLY A 140 4.24 -41.46 -14.31
CA GLY A 140 3.11 -42.28 -14.75
C GLY A 140 2.18 -42.88 -13.69
N HIS A 141 1.10 -42.17 -13.36
CA HIS A 141 -0.11 -42.75 -12.76
C HIS A 141 -1.35 -42.25 -13.53
N PHE A 142 -1.53 -42.79 -14.73
CA PHE A 142 -2.77 -42.69 -15.50
C PHE A 142 -3.37 -44.09 -15.58
N ASP A 143 -4.70 -44.20 -15.43
CA ASP A 143 -5.41 -45.43 -15.78
C ASP A 143 -5.42 -45.60 -17.32
N ASP A 144 -5.63 -46.84 -17.80
CA ASP A 144 -5.57 -47.23 -19.22
C ASP A 144 -6.51 -46.42 -20.15
N ASP A 145 -7.41 -45.59 -19.60
CA ASP A 145 -8.35 -44.74 -20.32
C ASP A 145 -7.95 -43.24 -20.37
N GLY A 146 -6.79 -42.88 -19.83
CA GLY A 146 -6.31 -41.49 -19.79
C GLY A 146 -7.02 -40.60 -18.77
N SER A 147 -7.83 -41.19 -17.87
CA SER A 147 -8.34 -40.52 -16.70
C SER A 147 -7.29 -40.52 -15.57
N TYR A 148 -7.30 -39.47 -14.75
CA TYR A 148 -6.43 -39.40 -13.59
C TYR A 148 -6.88 -40.42 -12.55
N ASP A 149 -5.95 -41.22 -12.02
CA ASP A 149 -6.23 -42.13 -10.91
C ASP A 149 -6.85 -41.32 -9.75
N THR A 150 -8.13 -41.56 -9.51
CA THR A 150 -8.91 -40.90 -8.45
C THR A 150 -8.26 -41.03 -7.08
N SER A 151 -7.52 -42.11 -6.82
CA SER A 151 -6.79 -42.34 -5.57
C SER A 151 -5.57 -41.41 -5.45
N ALA A 152 -4.82 -41.23 -6.53
CA ALA A 152 -3.67 -40.32 -6.58
C ALA A 152 -4.10 -38.85 -6.44
N VAL A 153 -5.20 -38.45 -7.09
CA VAL A 153 -5.78 -37.11 -6.94
C VAL A 153 -6.24 -36.88 -5.50
N ASP A 154 -6.91 -37.84 -4.88
CA ASP A 154 -7.34 -37.72 -3.49
C ASP A 154 -6.18 -37.70 -2.48
N GLN A 155 -5.08 -38.40 -2.78
CA GLN A 155 -3.88 -38.36 -1.95
C GLN A 155 -3.16 -37.00 -2.08
N PHE A 156 -3.08 -36.45 -3.30
CA PHE A 156 -2.59 -35.10 -3.53
C PHE A 156 -3.43 -34.05 -2.78
N VAL A 157 -4.77 -34.11 -2.91
CA VAL A 157 -5.69 -33.21 -2.21
C VAL A 157 -5.53 -33.34 -0.69
N LYS A 158 -5.41 -34.56 -0.15
CA LYS A 158 -5.18 -34.79 1.28
C LYS A 158 -3.89 -34.12 1.77
N VAL A 159 -2.80 -34.24 1.01
CA VAL A 159 -1.51 -33.61 1.36
C VAL A 159 -1.61 -32.09 1.31
N ARG A 160 -2.22 -31.52 0.26
CA ARG A 160 -2.38 -30.06 0.10
C ARG A 160 -3.34 -29.49 1.12
N PHE A 161 -4.44 -30.17 1.43
CA PHE A 161 -5.35 -29.78 2.51
C PHE A 161 -4.64 -29.80 3.86
N GLY A 162 -3.82 -30.82 4.15
CA GLY A 162 -3.00 -30.86 5.36
C GLY A 162 -1.92 -29.77 5.43
N GLN A 163 -1.47 -29.24 4.28
CA GLN A 163 -0.58 -28.06 4.22
C GLN A 163 -1.37 -26.78 4.47
N ALA A 164 -2.53 -26.60 3.83
CA ALA A 164 -3.42 -25.46 4.04
C ALA A 164 -3.87 -25.37 5.51
N TYR A 165 -4.24 -26.49 6.13
CA TYR A 165 -4.62 -26.56 7.52
C TYR A 165 -3.48 -26.16 8.45
N ARG A 166 -2.24 -26.64 8.20
CA ARG A 166 -1.06 -26.22 8.96
C ARG A 166 -0.73 -24.74 8.77
N ALA A 167 -0.83 -24.22 7.54
CA ALA A 167 -0.62 -22.80 7.25
C ALA A 167 -1.65 -21.93 8.00
N PHE A 168 -2.92 -22.31 7.99
CA PHE A 168 -3.99 -21.65 8.74
C PHE A 168 -3.71 -21.61 10.24
N HIS A 169 -3.36 -22.75 10.85
CA HIS A 169 -3.03 -22.84 12.28
C HIS A 169 -1.72 -22.13 12.67
N ASN A 170 -0.77 -22.03 11.74
CA ASN A 170 0.47 -21.27 11.93
C ASN A 170 0.29 -19.75 11.69
N GLY A 171 -0.90 -19.30 11.32
CA GLY A 171 -1.22 -17.89 11.06
C GLY A 171 -0.87 -17.38 9.66
N ASP A 172 -0.41 -18.25 8.76
CA ASP A 172 -0.14 -17.94 7.34
C ASP A 172 -1.40 -18.18 6.50
N ARG A 173 -2.33 -17.23 6.61
CA ARG A 173 -3.69 -17.33 6.06
C ARG A 173 -3.74 -17.15 4.55
N ASP A 174 -2.91 -16.28 3.97
CA ASP A 174 -2.84 -16.08 2.52
C ASP A 174 -2.44 -17.38 1.83
N THR A 175 -1.46 -18.08 2.39
CA THR A 175 -1.03 -19.39 1.88
C THR A 175 -2.14 -20.42 2.04
N ALA A 176 -2.87 -20.43 3.17
CA ALA A 176 -4.00 -21.33 3.38
C ALA A 176 -5.15 -21.07 2.38
N ILE A 177 -5.51 -19.81 2.13
CA ILE A 177 -6.54 -19.40 1.17
C ILE A 177 -6.15 -19.83 -0.25
N ARG A 178 -4.94 -19.47 -0.69
CA ARG A 178 -4.44 -19.84 -2.03
C ARG A 178 -4.41 -21.35 -2.23
N LEU A 179 -4.00 -22.12 -1.23
CA LEU A 179 -4.00 -23.58 -1.29
C LEU A 179 -5.42 -24.15 -1.36
N CYS A 180 -6.36 -23.64 -0.57
CA CYS A 180 -7.76 -24.07 -0.63
C CYS A 180 -8.41 -23.73 -1.97
N GLU A 181 -8.21 -22.52 -2.50
CA GLU A 181 -8.72 -22.11 -3.82
C GLU A 181 -8.13 -23.00 -4.94
N ALA A 182 -6.82 -23.23 -4.91
CA ALA A 182 -6.16 -24.12 -5.86
C ALA A 182 -6.73 -25.55 -5.82
N ILE A 183 -6.99 -26.10 -4.62
CA ILE A 183 -7.62 -27.42 -4.48
C ILE A 183 -9.02 -27.45 -5.09
N LEU A 184 -9.84 -26.42 -4.86
CA LEU A 184 -11.22 -26.36 -5.36
C LEU A 184 -11.29 -26.21 -6.89
N VAL A 185 -10.29 -25.56 -7.50
CA VAL A 185 -10.16 -25.43 -8.97
C VAL A 185 -9.62 -26.71 -9.59
N LEU A 186 -8.55 -27.29 -9.03
CA LEU A 186 -7.85 -28.43 -9.64
C LEU A 186 -8.54 -29.78 -9.37
N ALA A 187 -9.24 -29.94 -8.25
CA ALA A 187 -9.88 -31.19 -7.86
C ALA A 187 -11.31 -30.94 -7.33
N PRO A 188 -12.22 -30.40 -8.16
CA PRO A 188 -13.55 -29.98 -7.72
C PRO A 188 -14.42 -31.13 -7.20
N GLN A 189 -14.17 -32.37 -7.64
CA GLN A 189 -14.96 -33.55 -7.26
C GLN A 189 -14.34 -34.35 -6.09
N SER A 190 -13.28 -33.85 -5.44
CA SER A 190 -12.64 -34.59 -4.34
C SER A 190 -13.56 -34.72 -3.12
N ARG A 191 -13.46 -35.85 -2.40
CA ARG A 191 -14.17 -36.09 -1.13
C ARG A 191 -13.85 -35.07 -0.04
N TYR A 192 -12.72 -34.36 -0.14
CA TYR A 192 -12.31 -33.34 0.82
C TYR A 192 -12.96 -31.97 0.56
N ARG A 193 -13.74 -31.80 -0.51
CA ARG A 193 -14.32 -30.51 -0.93
C ARG A 193 -15.01 -29.76 0.21
N ARG A 194 -15.89 -30.42 0.98
CA ARG A 194 -16.60 -29.78 2.10
C ARG A 194 -15.65 -29.25 3.18
N GLN A 195 -14.59 -30.00 3.48
CA GLN A 195 -13.60 -29.62 4.49
C GLN A 195 -12.69 -28.49 3.99
N VAL A 196 -12.34 -28.49 2.70
CA VAL A 196 -11.59 -27.41 2.04
C VAL A 196 -12.43 -26.13 1.99
N GLN A 197 -13.72 -26.23 1.64
CA GLN A 197 -14.66 -25.11 1.65
C GLN A 197 -14.86 -24.56 3.06
N GLN A 198 -14.98 -25.43 4.07
CA GLN A 198 -15.06 -25.00 5.46
C GLN A 198 -13.78 -24.28 5.90
N LEU A 199 -12.60 -24.84 5.61
CA LEU A 199 -11.33 -24.18 5.96
C LEU A 199 -11.13 -22.87 5.19
N LEU A 200 -11.58 -22.78 3.94
CA LEU A 200 -11.57 -21.54 3.15
C LEU A 200 -12.53 -20.51 3.74
N TYR A 201 -13.74 -20.95 4.13
CA TYR A 201 -14.70 -20.12 4.83
C TYR A 201 -14.12 -19.65 6.16
N ASP A 202 -13.53 -20.51 6.98
CA ASP A 202 -12.89 -20.17 8.26
C ASP A 202 -11.67 -19.27 8.08
N ALA A 203 -10.89 -19.45 7.01
CA ALA A 203 -9.75 -18.59 6.69
C ALA A 203 -10.18 -17.18 6.26
N ARG A 204 -11.26 -17.09 5.46
CA ARG A 204 -11.86 -15.81 5.03
C ARG A 204 -12.70 -15.15 6.12
N THR A 205 -13.45 -15.92 6.90
CA THR A 205 -14.23 -15.42 8.04
C THR A 205 -13.38 -15.19 9.27
N SER A 206 -12.16 -15.72 9.36
CA SER A 206 -11.15 -15.23 10.33
C SER A 206 -10.51 -13.91 9.90
N GLU A 207 -10.66 -13.51 8.63
CA GLU A 207 -10.44 -12.13 8.17
C GLU A 207 -11.58 -11.20 8.64
N GLN A 208 -12.79 -11.76 8.77
CA GLN A 208 -13.98 -11.13 9.40
C GLN A 208 -14.20 -11.52 10.87
N GLN A 209 -13.29 -12.25 11.53
CA GLN A 209 -13.37 -12.49 12.97
C GLN A 209 -13.26 -11.10 13.54
N GLU A 210 -14.38 -10.58 14.08
CA GLU A 210 -14.58 -9.20 14.52
C GLU A 210 -13.21 -8.58 14.74
N ARG A 211 -12.72 -7.77 13.79
CA ARG A 211 -11.46 -7.05 14.01
C ARG A 211 -11.71 -6.32 15.31
N VAL A 212 -11.21 -6.82 16.43
CA VAL A 212 -11.53 -6.25 17.74
C VAL A 212 -10.85 -4.89 17.82
N LEU A 213 -9.67 -4.83 17.19
CA LEU A 213 -8.85 -3.64 17.09
C LEU A 213 -8.43 -3.40 15.65
N ALA A 214 -8.56 -2.14 15.20
CA ALA A 214 -7.84 -1.62 14.05
C ALA A 214 -6.63 -0.83 14.56
N GLY A 215 -5.49 -0.97 13.88
CA GLY A 215 -4.27 -0.27 14.27
C GLY A 215 -3.66 0.52 13.12
N ARG A 216 -3.17 1.72 13.45
CA ARG A 216 -2.41 2.57 12.52
C ARG A 216 -1.12 3.04 13.15
N MET A 217 -0.05 3.00 12.38
CA MET A 217 1.21 3.64 12.74
C MET A 217 1.34 5.00 12.07
N SER A 218 2.01 5.89 12.76
CA SER A 218 2.46 7.17 12.25
C SER A 218 3.77 7.53 12.92
N PHE A 219 4.62 8.29 12.24
CA PHE A 219 5.78 8.89 12.90
C PHE A 219 5.35 10.19 13.58
N ASP A 220 6.04 10.57 14.65
CA ASP A 220 5.85 11.89 15.28
C ASP A 220 6.28 13.03 14.35
N ARG A 221 7.02 12.71 13.27
CA ARG A 221 7.47 13.63 12.24
C ARG A 221 7.34 12.98 10.88
N ASP A 222 6.94 13.76 9.88
CA ASP A 222 6.86 13.29 8.49
C ASP A 222 8.22 13.39 7.77
N VAL A 223 9.14 14.16 8.36
CA VAL A 223 10.44 14.49 7.78
C VAL A 223 11.52 14.57 8.87
N VAL A 224 12.69 13.98 8.59
CA VAL A 224 13.90 14.10 9.41
C VAL A 224 15.15 14.26 8.53
N GLN A 225 16.29 14.53 9.15
CA GLN A 225 17.56 14.73 8.47
C GLN A 225 18.68 13.93 9.12
N TYR A 226 19.67 13.51 8.34
CA TYR A 226 20.93 12.96 8.85
C TYR A 226 21.83 14.05 9.49
N SER A 227 22.54 13.70 10.55
CA SER A 227 23.61 14.48 11.17
C SER A 227 24.98 14.19 10.53
N ASP A 228 25.99 14.95 10.93
CA ASP A 228 27.37 14.77 10.45
C ASP A 228 27.99 13.40 10.76
N ASP A 229 27.54 12.75 11.85
CA ASP A 229 27.98 11.41 12.25
C ASP A 229 27.18 10.28 11.59
N GLY A 230 26.37 10.59 10.56
CA GLY A 230 25.58 9.61 9.81
C GLY A 230 24.34 9.10 10.55
N LYS A 231 24.04 9.63 11.74
CA LYS A 231 22.83 9.31 12.50
C LYS A 231 21.68 10.24 12.12
N LEU A 232 20.51 10.01 12.68
CA LEU A 232 19.39 10.94 12.57
C LEU A 232 19.59 12.10 13.56
N THR A 233 19.37 13.32 13.09
CA THR A 233 19.43 14.56 13.92
C THR A 233 18.50 14.53 15.12
N VAL A 234 17.42 13.73 15.05
CA VAL A 234 16.44 13.55 16.12
C VAL A 234 16.06 12.08 16.26
N PRO A 235 15.74 11.60 17.48
CA PRO A 235 15.18 10.28 17.69
C PRO A 235 13.85 10.09 16.95
N LEU A 236 13.62 8.90 16.40
CA LEU A 236 12.36 8.57 15.73
C LEU A 236 11.30 8.13 16.73
N GLY A 237 10.27 8.94 16.89
CA GLY A 237 9.06 8.55 17.61
C GLY A 237 8.06 7.88 16.67
N LEU A 238 7.58 6.70 17.06
CA LEU A 238 6.51 5.94 16.44
C LEU A 238 5.26 6.04 17.32
N ARG A 239 4.16 6.47 16.73
CA ARG A 239 2.85 6.56 17.37
C ARG A 239 1.93 5.50 16.78
N ILE A 240 1.41 4.64 17.66
CA ILE A 240 0.49 3.57 17.35
C ILE A 240 -0.88 4.00 17.85
N THR A 241 -1.84 4.14 16.94
CA THR A 241 -3.24 4.39 17.28
C THR A 241 -4.01 3.09 17.16
N LEU A 242 -4.69 2.70 18.23
CA LEU A 242 -5.54 1.51 18.28
C LEU A 242 -6.98 1.97 18.47
N LYS A 243 -7.89 1.46 17.64
CA LYS A 243 -9.33 1.74 17.73
C LYS A 243 -10.08 0.45 18.03
N ASN A 244 -10.97 0.49 19.02
CA ASN A 244 -11.89 -0.62 19.27
C ASN A 244 -13.00 -0.60 18.21
N MET A 245 -13.04 -1.69 17.45
CA MET A 245 -13.92 -1.88 16.30
C MET A 245 -15.03 -2.90 16.63
N SER A 246 -14.98 -3.52 17.82
CA SER A 246 -15.99 -4.45 18.31
C SER A 246 -17.18 -3.72 18.94
N GLY A 247 -18.30 -4.44 19.12
CA GLY A 247 -19.46 -3.97 19.86
C GLY A 247 -19.32 -4.03 21.39
N ASN A 248 -18.19 -4.51 21.91
CA ASN A 248 -17.95 -4.71 23.35
C ASN A 248 -16.76 -3.88 23.84
N ASN A 249 -16.67 -3.68 25.16
CA ASN A 249 -15.48 -3.08 25.75
C ASN A 249 -14.28 -4.02 25.61
N VAL A 250 -13.10 -3.44 25.34
CA VAL A 250 -11.86 -4.19 25.13
C VAL A 250 -10.80 -3.66 26.10
N ASP A 251 -10.28 -4.57 26.92
CA ASP A 251 -9.19 -4.28 27.84
C ASP A 251 -7.85 -4.71 27.22
N LEU A 252 -6.97 -3.73 26.99
CA LEU A 252 -5.62 -3.90 26.48
C LEU A 252 -4.63 -3.96 27.64
N ASP A 253 -3.85 -5.04 27.70
CA ASP A 253 -2.76 -5.17 28.67
C ASP A 253 -1.40 -5.11 27.94
N PHE A 254 -0.69 -3.99 28.12
CA PHE A 254 0.65 -3.83 27.56
C PHE A 254 1.72 -4.52 28.42
N GLY A 255 1.38 -5.00 29.62
CA GLY A 255 2.31 -5.58 30.56
C GLY A 255 3.25 -4.56 31.20
N ASP A 256 3.87 -4.99 32.30
CA ASP A 256 4.85 -4.22 33.10
C ASP A 256 6.32 -4.52 32.68
N GLY A 257 6.52 -5.26 31.60
CA GLY A 257 7.85 -5.73 31.16
C GLY A 257 8.32 -7.03 31.86
N SER A 258 7.53 -7.59 32.79
CA SER A 258 7.81 -8.90 33.34
C SER A 258 7.39 -10.00 32.37
N LYS A 259 8.26 -11.01 32.16
CA LYS A 259 7.99 -12.15 31.27
C LYS A 259 6.78 -12.99 31.71
N GLU A 260 6.32 -12.83 32.95
CA GLU A 260 5.23 -13.61 33.55
C GLU A 260 3.84 -13.17 33.06
N ARG A 261 3.67 -11.93 32.59
CA ARG A 261 2.34 -11.39 32.21
C ARG A 261 2.03 -11.40 30.72
N GLY A 262 2.94 -11.93 29.89
CA GLY A 262 2.82 -11.86 28.43
C GLY A 262 3.27 -10.50 27.93
N THR A 263 4.25 -10.48 27.03
CA THR A 263 4.82 -9.23 26.50
C THR A 263 4.04 -8.78 25.27
N SER A 264 3.60 -7.53 25.28
CA SER A 264 3.09 -6.89 24.08
C SER A 264 4.24 -6.65 23.13
N LEU A 265 4.26 -7.38 22.02
CA LEU A 265 5.37 -7.37 21.08
C LEU A 265 4.93 -6.73 19.76
N LEU A 266 5.61 -5.65 19.39
CA LEU A 266 5.48 -5.00 18.10
C LEU A 266 6.57 -5.50 17.17
N SER A 267 6.21 -6.35 16.21
CA SER A 267 7.12 -6.74 15.14
C SER A 267 7.02 -5.74 13.99
N LEU A 268 8.14 -5.14 13.60
CA LEU A 268 8.24 -4.13 12.54
C LEU A 268 9.03 -4.68 11.36
N SER A 269 8.51 -4.47 10.14
CA SER A 269 9.27 -4.55 8.90
C SER A 269 9.48 -3.12 8.38
N ILE A 270 10.74 -2.74 8.25
CA ILE A 270 11.18 -1.40 7.89
C ILE A 270 11.86 -1.49 6.54
N GLN A 271 11.23 -0.93 5.53
CA GLN A 271 11.78 -0.81 4.20
C GLN A 271 12.42 0.57 4.03
N LEU A 272 13.71 0.58 3.78
CA LEU A 272 14.48 1.76 3.41
C LEU A 272 14.59 1.79 1.89
N THR A 273 14.00 2.78 1.24
CA THR A 273 14.14 2.99 -0.21
C THR A 273 14.98 4.24 -0.46
N GLU A 274 16.17 4.02 -0.97
CA GLU A 274 17.09 5.04 -1.44
C GLU A 274 16.83 5.30 -2.91
N GLU A 275 16.71 6.58 -3.27
CA GLU A 275 16.50 7.03 -4.64
C GLU A 275 17.61 7.98 -5.05
N ASP A 276 18.21 7.71 -6.21
CA ASP A 276 19.25 8.54 -6.79
C ASP A 276 18.70 9.61 -7.76
N ALA A 277 19.57 10.51 -8.21
CA ALA A 277 19.29 11.53 -9.22
C ALA A 277 18.69 11.02 -10.54
N ARG A 278 18.95 9.75 -10.85
CA ARG A 278 18.62 9.10 -12.11
C ARG A 278 17.34 8.28 -11.99
N GLY A 279 16.69 8.28 -10.82
CA GLY A 279 15.51 7.48 -10.53
C GLY A 279 15.83 6.02 -10.23
N SER A 280 17.10 5.65 -10.08
CA SER A 280 17.48 4.32 -9.62
C SER A 280 17.10 4.18 -8.16
N ARG A 281 16.47 3.05 -7.83
CA ARG A 281 16.02 2.75 -6.47
C ARG A 281 16.79 1.58 -5.91
N ARG A 282 17.32 1.75 -4.71
CA ARG A 282 17.85 0.66 -3.89
C ARG A 282 16.93 0.50 -2.69
N SER A 283 16.58 -0.74 -2.35
CA SER A 283 15.71 -1.00 -1.21
C SER A 283 16.35 -2.02 -0.28
N TYR A 284 16.29 -1.72 1.01
CA TYR A 284 16.79 -2.56 2.09
C TYR A 284 15.63 -2.84 3.04
N GLU A 285 15.49 -4.08 3.48
CA GLU A 285 14.49 -4.44 4.50
C GLU A 285 15.20 -4.78 5.81
N VAL A 286 14.78 -4.13 6.89
CA VAL A 286 15.23 -4.41 8.26
C VAL A 286 14.01 -4.85 9.06
N LYS A 287 14.11 -6.03 9.67
CA LYS A 287 13.09 -6.53 10.59
C LYS A 287 13.57 -6.31 12.01
N THR A 288 12.73 -5.69 12.83
CA THR A 288 13.01 -5.47 14.26
C THR A 288 11.77 -5.79 15.08
N SER A 289 11.94 -5.96 16.38
CA SER A 289 10.83 -6.14 17.31
C SER A 289 11.04 -5.28 18.53
N VAL A 290 9.97 -4.59 18.94
CA VAL A 290 9.97 -3.65 20.05
C VAL A 290 8.95 -4.12 21.07
N GLU A 291 9.38 -4.21 22.32
CA GLU A 291 8.46 -4.47 23.43
C GLU A 291 7.69 -3.20 23.77
N LEU A 292 6.36 -3.30 23.86
CA LEU A 292 5.51 -2.23 24.34
C LEU A 292 5.17 -2.51 25.81
N THR A 293 5.52 -1.59 26.72
CA THR A 293 5.19 -1.70 28.15
C THR A 293 4.36 -0.52 28.62
N GLY A 294 3.29 -0.73 29.37
CA GLY A 294 2.41 0.39 29.72
C GLY A 294 1.28 0.01 30.63
N GLU A 295 0.52 1.03 31.02
CA GLU A 295 -0.69 0.82 31.82
C GLU A 295 -1.76 0.08 31.01
N LYS A 296 -2.62 -0.63 31.74
CA LYS A 296 -3.80 -1.28 31.16
C LYS A 296 -4.76 -0.21 30.64
N ILE A 297 -5.21 -0.34 29.40
CA ILE A 297 -6.13 0.61 28.76
C ILE A 297 -7.45 -0.11 28.48
N SER A 298 -8.57 0.47 28.91
CA SER A 298 -9.90 -0.01 28.53
C SER A 298 -10.46 0.88 27.41
N LEU A 299 -10.87 0.26 26.31
CA LEU A 299 -11.45 0.91 25.16
C LEU A 299 -12.93 0.52 25.02
N VAL A 300 -13.83 1.50 25.10
CA VAL A 300 -15.24 1.28 24.74
C VAL A 300 -15.39 1.19 23.21
N PRO A 301 -16.49 0.62 22.68
CA PRO A 301 -16.75 0.55 21.24
C PRO A 301 -16.54 1.90 20.54
N GLY A 302 -15.75 1.91 19.46
CA GLY A 302 -15.41 3.11 18.70
C GLY A 302 -14.29 3.97 19.29
N GLN A 303 -13.92 3.78 20.56
CA GLN A 303 -12.87 4.57 21.21
C GLN A 303 -11.50 4.24 20.64
N SER A 304 -10.64 5.26 20.54
CA SER A 304 -9.23 5.11 20.16
C SER A 304 -8.31 5.43 21.33
N ALA A 305 -7.19 4.71 21.42
CA ALA A 305 -6.05 5.05 22.27
C ALA A 305 -4.79 5.20 21.45
N GLN A 306 -3.84 5.99 21.97
CA GLN A 306 -2.55 6.20 21.35
C GLN A 306 -1.43 5.73 22.28
N VAL A 307 -0.47 5.01 21.71
CA VAL A 307 0.75 4.56 22.38
C VAL A 307 1.93 5.07 21.57
N SER A 308 2.83 5.81 22.24
CA SER A 308 4.03 6.36 21.60
C SER A 308 5.28 5.64 22.07
N ARG A 309 6.21 5.39 21.14
CA ARG A 309 7.52 4.78 21.40
C ARG A 309 8.61 5.42 20.60
N THR A 310 9.75 5.65 21.25
CA THR A 310 10.97 6.06 20.56
C THR A 310 11.72 4.83 20.08
N LEU A 311 11.97 4.76 18.77
CA LEU A 311 12.79 3.73 18.15
C LEU A 311 14.27 4.12 18.32
N GLN A 312 14.87 3.70 19.44
CA GLN A 312 16.26 4.04 19.79
C GLN A 312 17.27 3.32 18.88
N ASP A 313 16.96 2.09 18.44
CA ASP A 313 17.87 1.24 17.68
C ASP A 313 17.84 1.48 16.16
N LEU A 314 16.99 2.39 15.66
CA LEU A 314 17.03 2.80 14.24
C LEU A 314 18.12 3.81 13.93
N GLY A 315 18.92 4.21 14.92
CA GLY A 315 20.02 5.18 14.75
C GLY A 315 21.11 4.74 13.78
N SER A 316 21.14 3.46 13.38
CA SER A 316 22.08 2.91 12.39
C SER A 316 21.37 2.49 11.10
N LEU A 317 20.50 3.34 10.55
CA LEU A 317 20.10 3.17 9.15
C LEU A 317 21.38 3.20 8.31
N PRO A 318 21.57 2.24 7.37
CA PRO A 318 22.70 2.29 6.47
C PRO A 318 22.72 3.67 5.80
N GLN A 319 23.83 4.37 5.99
CA GLN A 319 24.09 5.59 5.26
C GLN A 319 24.44 5.13 3.84
N ALA A 320 23.72 5.65 2.84
CA ALA A 320 24.19 5.53 1.47
C ALA A 320 25.65 5.98 1.42
N ASP A 321 26.55 5.11 0.98
CA ASP A 321 27.96 5.44 0.82
C ASP A 321 28.07 6.78 0.11
N ALA A 322 28.81 7.72 0.69
CA ALA A 322 29.00 9.10 0.21
C ALA A 322 29.58 9.20 -1.23
N GLY A 323 29.84 8.05 -1.87
CA GLY A 323 30.35 7.93 -3.23
C GLY A 323 29.29 7.90 -4.34
N ASP A 324 28.00 7.62 -4.07
CA ASP A 324 26.98 7.55 -5.13
C ASP A 324 25.64 8.16 -4.70
N ILE A 325 25.47 9.45 -5.04
CA ILE A 325 24.26 10.14 -5.54
C ILE A 325 22.91 9.72 -4.90
N THR A 326 22.86 9.32 -3.64
CA THR A 326 21.58 9.03 -2.97
C THR A 326 21.00 10.34 -2.51
N TRP A 327 19.92 10.77 -3.14
CA TRP A 327 19.32 12.07 -2.90
C TRP A 327 18.25 11.98 -1.83
N ARG A 328 17.52 10.86 -1.76
CA ARG A 328 16.40 10.72 -0.82
C ARG A 328 16.33 9.31 -0.26
N THR A 329 16.03 9.24 1.03
CA THR A 329 15.74 7.99 1.71
C THR A 329 14.30 8.01 2.22
N VAL A 330 13.49 7.03 1.80
CA VAL A 330 12.12 6.81 2.28
C VAL A 330 12.14 5.63 3.23
N LEU A 331 11.66 5.85 4.44
CA LEU A 331 11.51 4.81 5.43
C LEU A 331 10.02 4.46 5.50
N SER A 332 9.66 3.25 5.06
CA SER A 332 8.32 2.70 5.16
C SER A 332 8.31 1.63 6.25
N VAL A 333 7.39 1.74 7.21
CA VAL A 333 7.30 0.82 8.34
C VAL A 333 5.93 0.18 8.35
N SER A 334 5.91 -1.14 8.29
CA SER A 334 4.71 -1.95 8.52
C SER A 334 4.93 -2.80 9.76
N GLY A 335 3.85 -3.22 10.41
CA GLY A 335 3.99 -3.91 11.68
C GLY A 335 2.81 -4.77 12.06
N ASN A 336 3.10 -5.77 12.87
CA ASN A 336 2.11 -6.60 13.52
C ASN A 336 2.31 -6.48 15.03
N LEU A 337 1.26 -6.08 15.72
CA LEU A 337 1.25 -5.91 17.15
C LEU A 337 0.52 -7.09 17.78
N ARG A 338 1.22 -7.86 18.63
CA ARG A 338 0.60 -8.91 19.43
C ARG A 338 0.22 -8.35 20.79
N LEU A 339 -1.08 -8.23 21.07
CA LEU A 339 -1.60 -7.79 22.36
C LEU A 339 -2.33 -8.92 23.07
N PRO A 340 -2.04 -9.15 24.36
CA PRO A 340 -2.94 -9.86 25.24
C PRO A 340 -4.23 -9.05 25.41
N LEU A 341 -5.34 -9.60 24.92
CA LEU A 341 -6.68 -9.10 25.22
C LEU A 341 -7.21 -9.82 26.46
N LEU A 342 -7.74 -9.05 27.42
CA LEU A 342 -8.44 -9.61 28.56
C LEU A 342 -9.94 -9.68 28.22
N LYS A 343 -10.44 -10.86 27.89
CA LYS A 343 -11.88 -11.12 27.80
C LYS A 343 -12.37 -11.52 29.20
N ASN A 344 -13.41 -10.84 29.69
CA ASN A 344 -14.11 -11.19 30.93
C ASN A 344 -13.20 -11.39 32.16
N GLY A 345 -12.29 -10.45 32.42
CA GLY A 345 -11.53 -10.39 33.67
C GLY A 345 -10.25 -11.22 33.72
N ASP A 346 -10.24 -12.45 33.18
CA ASP A 346 -9.10 -13.38 33.33
C ASP A 346 -8.69 -14.16 32.07
N GLU A 347 -9.53 -14.21 31.02
CA GLU A 347 -9.22 -15.00 29.83
C GLU A 347 -8.35 -14.18 28.87
N ARG A 348 -7.07 -14.56 28.78
CA ARG A 348 -6.07 -13.89 27.94
C ARG A 348 -6.05 -14.52 26.55
N SER A 349 -6.55 -13.80 25.56
CA SER A 349 -6.37 -14.17 24.15
C SER A 349 -5.39 -13.21 23.49
N THR A 350 -4.29 -13.72 22.95
CA THR A 350 -3.36 -12.88 22.17
C THR A 350 -3.90 -12.72 20.75
N GLN A 351 -4.25 -11.51 20.35
CA GLN A 351 -4.65 -11.22 18.97
C GLN A 351 -3.56 -10.43 18.23
N PRO A 352 -3.22 -10.82 16.98
CA PRO A 352 -2.41 -10.00 16.10
C PRO A 352 -3.24 -8.84 15.56
N VAL A 353 -2.74 -7.62 15.75
CA VAL A 353 -3.29 -6.40 15.17
C VAL A 353 -2.36 -5.98 14.03
N LEU A 354 -2.85 -6.08 12.80
CA LEU A 354 -2.14 -5.55 11.64
C LEU A 354 -2.19 -4.02 11.71
N LEU A 355 -1.00 -3.41 11.67
CA LEU A 355 -0.86 -1.96 11.69
C LEU A 355 -0.67 -1.45 10.27
N SER A 356 -1.53 -0.51 9.85
CA SER A 356 -1.31 0.22 8.60
C SER A 356 0.05 0.94 8.64
N GLY A 357 0.76 0.87 7.52
CA GLY A 357 2.15 1.30 7.45
C GLY A 357 2.32 2.82 7.56
N ALA A 358 3.45 3.24 8.12
CA ALA A 358 3.86 4.64 8.22
C ALA A 358 5.00 4.93 7.24
N GLN A 359 5.06 6.14 6.70
CA GLN A 359 6.17 6.59 5.86
C GLN A 359 6.83 7.84 6.43
N LEU A 360 8.15 7.90 6.32
CA LEU A 360 8.98 9.02 6.73
C LEU A 360 9.96 9.34 5.61
N THR A 361 10.15 10.62 5.30
CA THR A 361 11.22 11.04 4.38
C THR A 361 12.44 11.53 5.16
N VAL A 362 13.61 10.96 4.86
CA VAL A 362 14.90 11.32 5.45
C VAL A 362 15.73 12.08 4.43
N PHE A 363 16.19 13.27 4.81
CA PHE A 363 17.00 14.17 3.99
C PHE A 363 18.48 14.05 4.29
N PRO A 364 19.36 14.30 3.30
CA PRO A 364 20.79 14.34 3.50
C PRO A 364 21.19 15.55 4.38
N LYS A 365 22.31 15.43 5.07
CA LYS A 365 22.80 16.45 6.02
C LYS A 365 23.07 17.82 5.38
N ASP A 366 23.47 17.84 4.11
CA ASP A 366 23.83 19.08 3.41
C ASP A 366 22.61 19.80 2.82
N PHE A 367 21.41 19.21 2.92
CA PHE A 367 20.17 19.85 2.50
C PHE A 367 19.74 20.89 3.55
N PRO A 368 19.49 22.16 3.19
CA PRO A 368 19.03 23.18 4.14
C PRO A 368 17.54 23.00 4.47
N LEU A 369 17.23 21.94 5.22
CA LEU A 369 15.87 21.49 5.51
C LEU A 369 15.02 22.56 6.21
N ASP A 370 15.59 23.27 7.17
CA ASP A 370 14.88 24.29 7.93
C ASP A 370 14.47 25.50 7.07
N GLU A 371 15.27 25.85 6.07
CA GLU A 371 14.94 26.90 5.10
C GLU A 371 13.84 26.41 4.16
N ALA A 372 14.03 25.21 3.59
CA ALA A 372 13.09 24.62 2.64
C ALA A 372 11.72 24.30 3.26
N ARG A 373 11.63 24.05 4.58
CA ARG A 373 10.36 23.82 5.28
C ARG A 373 9.58 25.09 5.57
N LYS A 374 10.24 26.24 5.72
CA LYS A 374 9.57 27.52 6.03
C LYS A 374 8.76 28.01 4.84
N ASP A 375 9.37 27.99 3.65
CA ASP A 375 8.72 28.34 2.40
C ASP A 375 9.29 27.48 1.26
N PRO A 376 8.68 26.30 1.02
CA PRO A 376 9.16 25.37 0.01
C PRO A 376 9.14 25.98 -1.41
N VAL A 377 8.14 26.80 -1.72
CA VAL A 377 7.99 27.38 -3.07
C VAL A 377 9.04 28.46 -3.32
N ALA A 378 9.27 29.36 -2.36
CA ALA A 378 10.33 30.35 -2.46
C ALA A 378 11.72 29.68 -2.50
N PHE A 379 11.94 28.67 -1.65
CA PHE A 379 13.18 27.91 -1.66
C PHE A 379 13.43 27.26 -3.03
N LEU A 380 12.43 26.58 -3.59
CA LEU A 380 12.53 25.97 -4.93
C LEU A 380 12.85 27.01 -6.01
N THR A 381 12.19 28.16 -5.97
CA THR A 381 12.39 29.25 -6.94
C THR A 381 13.82 29.76 -6.92
N THR A 382 14.39 29.95 -5.72
CA THR A 382 15.80 30.32 -5.55
C THR A 382 16.71 29.25 -6.14
N ARG A 383 16.48 27.96 -5.85
CA ARG A 383 17.31 26.86 -6.36
C ARG A 383 17.23 26.68 -7.88
N LEU A 384 16.07 26.97 -8.48
CA LEU A 384 15.90 27.04 -9.93
C LEU A 384 16.80 28.14 -10.52
N SER A 385 16.85 29.32 -9.91
CA SER A 385 17.70 30.43 -10.37
C SER A 385 19.21 30.18 -10.17
N GLU A 386 19.57 29.45 -9.11
CA GLU A 386 20.95 29.07 -8.79
C GLU A 386 21.45 27.86 -9.60
N ASN A 387 20.60 27.25 -10.43
CA ASN A 387 20.88 26.01 -11.17
C ASN A 387 21.35 24.86 -10.25
N ASP A 388 20.63 24.64 -9.16
CA ASP A 388 20.92 23.61 -8.15
C ASP A 388 19.98 22.40 -8.29
N PRO A 389 20.31 21.42 -9.16
CA PRO A 389 19.41 20.31 -9.49
C PRO A 389 19.11 19.39 -8.29
N VAL A 390 20.04 19.25 -7.34
CA VAL A 390 19.90 18.34 -6.20
C VAL A 390 18.81 18.85 -5.27
N ASN A 391 18.91 20.13 -4.89
CA ASN A 391 17.99 20.74 -3.93
C ASN A 391 16.59 20.94 -4.50
N ILE A 392 16.43 20.99 -5.82
CA ILE A 392 15.12 21.03 -6.50
C ILE A 392 14.35 19.73 -6.30
N VAL A 393 14.99 18.58 -6.53
CA VAL A 393 14.34 17.27 -6.35
C VAL A 393 14.02 17.04 -4.88
N LEU A 394 14.91 17.42 -3.98
CA LEU A 394 14.70 17.31 -2.55
C LEU A 394 13.54 18.18 -2.07
N CYS A 395 13.49 19.45 -2.49
CA CYS A 395 12.44 20.37 -2.11
C CYS A 395 11.04 19.88 -2.57
N ALA A 396 10.95 19.19 -3.72
CA ALA A 396 9.70 18.58 -4.19
C ALA A 396 9.07 17.60 -3.19
N ALA A 397 9.83 17.06 -2.23
CA ALA A 397 9.30 16.21 -1.16
C ALA A 397 8.57 16.97 -0.04
N LEU A 398 8.75 18.29 0.05
CA LEU A 398 8.17 19.15 1.07
C LEU A 398 6.92 19.90 0.60
N ILE A 399 6.66 19.91 -0.72
CA ILE A 399 5.54 20.63 -1.34
C ILE A 399 4.22 20.01 -0.89
N LYS A 400 3.30 20.86 -0.41
CA LYS A 400 1.96 20.44 -0.02
C LYS A 400 1.06 20.27 -1.23
N ALA A 401 -0.03 19.52 -1.09
CA ALA A 401 -1.02 19.34 -2.15
C ALA A 401 -1.53 20.69 -2.72
N SER A 402 -1.83 21.65 -1.84
CA SER A 402 -2.27 23.01 -2.21
C SER A 402 -1.24 23.83 -3.00
N GLU A 403 0.03 23.45 -2.97
CA GLU A 403 1.14 24.15 -3.64
C GLU A 403 1.55 23.46 -4.94
N GLN A 404 1.05 22.24 -5.20
CA GLN A 404 1.48 21.40 -6.32
C GLN A 404 1.34 22.10 -7.67
N ARG A 405 0.23 22.81 -7.90
CA ARG A 405 0.00 23.54 -9.15
C ARG A 405 1.08 24.57 -9.42
N VAL A 406 1.33 25.45 -8.43
CA VAL A 406 2.32 26.53 -8.55
C VAL A 406 3.70 25.95 -8.82
N VAL A 407 4.03 24.87 -8.11
CA VAL A 407 5.33 24.21 -8.29
C VAL A 407 5.45 23.52 -9.64
N LEU A 408 4.41 22.82 -10.12
CA LEU A 408 4.41 22.19 -11.43
C LEU A 408 4.51 23.23 -12.56
N ASP A 409 3.87 24.39 -12.41
CA ASP A 409 4.03 25.53 -13.33
C ASP A 409 5.49 26.01 -13.40
N LEU A 410 6.19 26.07 -12.26
CA LEU A 410 7.61 26.43 -12.21
C LEU A 410 8.50 25.34 -12.84
N LEU A 411 8.26 24.07 -12.49
CA LEU A 411 9.08 22.94 -12.93
C LEU A 411 8.91 22.63 -14.42
N LEU A 412 7.72 22.87 -14.99
CA LEU A 412 7.37 22.52 -16.37
C LEU A 412 7.21 23.76 -17.27
N ALA A 413 7.80 24.89 -16.88
CA ALA A 413 7.81 26.11 -17.69
C ALA A 413 8.44 25.90 -19.08
N ASP A 414 8.16 26.83 -20.00
CA ASP A 414 8.54 26.73 -21.41
C ASP A 414 10.07 26.64 -21.64
N ASP A 415 10.86 27.14 -20.68
CA ASP A 415 12.33 27.11 -20.70
C ASP A 415 12.93 25.72 -20.40
N LEU A 416 12.12 24.73 -20.00
CA LEU A 416 12.58 23.39 -19.61
C LEU A 416 13.41 22.71 -20.70
N ALA A 417 13.07 22.89 -21.98
CA ALA A 417 13.81 22.34 -23.10
C ALA A 417 15.21 22.97 -23.27
N GLN A 418 15.36 24.23 -22.84
CA GLN A 418 16.61 25.00 -22.90
C GLN A 418 17.47 24.81 -21.65
N ALA A 419 16.90 24.25 -20.57
CA ALA A 419 17.63 23.93 -19.36
C ALA A 419 18.73 22.89 -19.62
N GLY A 420 19.89 23.06 -18.97
CA GLY A 420 20.98 22.09 -19.05
C GLY A 420 20.53 20.68 -18.62
N ASN A 421 21.20 19.64 -19.14
CA ASN A 421 20.79 18.24 -18.95
C ASN A 421 20.51 17.85 -17.49
N ALA A 422 21.35 18.28 -16.55
CA ALA A 422 21.17 17.99 -15.13
C ALA A 422 19.92 18.69 -14.56
N MET A 423 19.73 19.96 -14.90
CA MET A 423 18.59 20.76 -14.46
C MET A 423 17.27 20.26 -15.01
N ARG A 424 17.23 19.93 -16.31
CA ARG A 424 16.06 19.34 -16.94
C ARG A 424 15.66 18.03 -16.27
N ARG A 425 16.62 17.13 -16.01
CA ARG A 425 16.35 15.87 -15.31
C ARG A 425 15.82 16.08 -13.90
N ALA A 426 16.40 17.01 -13.15
CA ALA A 426 15.95 17.36 -11.81
C ALA A 426 14.50 17.88 -11.82
N ARG A 427 14.17 18.81 -12.72
CA ARG A 427 12.81 19.35 -12.86
C ARG A 427 11.80 18.26 -13.19
N LEU A 428 12.13 17.38 -14.14
CA LEU A 428 11.25 16.28 -14.53
C LEU A 428 11.09 15.22 -13.43
N ALA A 429 12.14 14.89 -12.69
CA ALA A 429 12.07 14.00 -11.54
C ALA A 429 11.19 14.60 -10.42
N ALA A 430 11.34 15.89 -10.16
CA ALA A 430 10.48 16.62 -9.23
C ALA A 430 9.00 16.65 -9.69
N ALA A 431 8.75 16.88 -10.99
CA ALA A 431 7.40 16.87 -11.55
C ALA A 431 6.74 15.48 -11.48
N SER A 432 7.49 14.43 -11.84
CA SER A 432 7.06 13.03 -11.71
C SER A 432 6.65 12.69 -10.29
N ARG A 433 7.44 13.14 -9.32
CA ARG A 433 7.15 12.92 -7.92
C ARG A 433 5.87 13.62 -7.45
N LEU A 434 5.67 14.87 -7.83
CA LEU A 434 4.53 15.66 -7.38
C LEU A 434 3.21 15.17 -7.98
N SER A 435 3.26 14.75 -9.25
CA SER A 435 2.09 14.29 -9.99
C SER A 435 1.80 12.79 -9.83
N GLY A 436 2.81 11.99 -9.49
CA GLY A 436 2.73 10.52 -9.55
C GLY A 436 2.84 9.94 -10.96
N GLU A 437 2.96 10.78 -11.98
CA GLU A 437 3.05 10.38 -13.39
C GLU A 437 4.51 10.13 -13.81
N ASN A 438 4.71 9.37 -14.89
CA ASN A 438 6.05 9.09 -15.40
C ASN A 438 6.10 9.16 -16.93
N HIS A 439 6.51 10.31 -17.46
CA HIS A 439 6.82 10.50 -18.88
C HIS A 439 8.33 10.44 -19.17
N GLY A 440 9.12 9.89 -18.24
CA GLY A 440 10.58 9.80 -18.38
C GLY A 440 11.25 11.17 -18.50
N ASN A 441 12.24 11.27 -19.39
CA ASN A 441 13.04 12.48 -19.64
C ASN A 441 12.53 13.34 -20.81
N ASP A 442 11.31 13.09 -21.30
CA ASP A 442 10.73 13.82 -22.42
C ASP A 442 10.05 15.11 -21.96
N ALA A 443 10.74 16.24 -22.14
CA ALA A 443 10.23 17.56 -21.75
C ALA A 443 8.94 17.95 -22.49
N GLU A 444 8.80 17.57 -23.77
CA GLU A 444 7.62 17.92 -24.57
C GLU A 444 6.40 17.11 -24.11
N ALA A 445 6.58 15.82 -23.84
CA ALA A 445 5.53 14.97 -23.28
C ALA A 445 5.05 15.49 -21.92
N TRP A 446 5.97 15.89 -21.05
CA TRP A 446 5.66 16.48 -19.74
C TRP A 446 4.91 17.82 -19.86
N GLN A 447 5.37 18.73 -20.72
CA GLN A 447 4.72 20.02 -20.93
C GLN A 447 3.32 19.86 -21.55
N LYS A 448 3.14 18.91 -22.47
CA LYS A 448 1.83 18.58 -23.04
C LYS A 448 0.89 18.02 -21.98
N TRP A 449 1.33 17.01 -21.23
CA TRP A 449 0.55 16.43 -20.15
C TRP A 449 0.13 17.50 -19.13
N TRP A 450 1.02 18.42 -18.78
CA TRP A 450 0.70 19.48 -17.83
C TRP A 450 -0.37 20.44 -18.34
N LYS A 451 -0.28 20.86 -19.62
CA LYS A 451 -1.33 21.67 -20.27
C LYS A 451 -2.69 20.99 -20.21
N ASP A 452 -2.71 19.67 -20.42
CA ASP A 452 -3.94 18.87 -20.44
C ASP A 452 -4.50 18.55 -19.05
N ASN A 453 -3.72 18.68 -17.97
CA ASN A 453 -4.10 18.23 -16.62
C ASN A 453 -4.04 19.30 -15.53
N ARG A 454 -3.57 20.51 -15.84
CA ARG A 454 -3.39 21.61 -14.86
C ARG A 454 -4.64 21.91 -14.04
N PHE A 455 -5.83 21.79 -14.63
CA PHE A 455 -7.11 22.06 -13.95
C PHE A 455 -7.42 21.05 -12.81
N ARG A 456 -6.82 19.87 -12.83
CA ARG A 456 -7.02 18.85 -11.78
C ARG A 456 -6.37 19.21 -10.44
N TYR A 457 -5.51 20.22 -10.45
CA TYR A 457 -4.73 20.68 -9.31
C TYR A 457 -5.18 22.07 -8.81
N GLU A 458 -6.41 22.49 -9.12
CA GLU A 458 -6.97 23.78 -8.68
C GLU A 458 -7.62 23.76 -7.29
N SER A 459 -7.57 22.62 -6.57
CA SER A 459 -8.19 22.40 -5.27
C SER A 459 -7.53 23.15 -4.12
#